data_AF-A0A2E4G623-F1
#
_entry.id   AF-A0A2E4G623-F1
#
_cell.length_a   1.000
_cell.length_b   1.000
_cell.length_c   1.000
_cell.angle_alpha   90.00
_cell.angle_beta   90.00
_cell.angle_gamma   90.00
#
_symmetry.space_group_name_H-M   'P 1'
#
loop_
_entity.id
_entity.type
_entity.pdbx_description
1 polymer ?
#
loop_
_entity_poly.entity_id
_entity_poly.type
_entity_poly.pdbx_seq_one_letter_code
_entity_poly.pdbx_strand_id
1 'polypeptide(L)'
;MIQKRRQAERLYLILAALFIASLVAGNLIFQKFFYWNFFGIHTFEISVGILPYPITFLITDIISEIFGKKRANQVVVSGLFATLFVLGIVSLANAVPAVAWSPVKDNTFNQVFGLTGVAVSASMIAYLLAQLVDIRIY
;
A
#
# COMPACT_ATOMS: atom_id res chain seq x y z
N MET A 1 -11.94 32.55 8.59
CA MET A 1 -11.53 31.27 9.21
C MET A 1 -12.12 30.03 8.52
N ILE A 2 -13.40 30.03 8.14
CA ILE A 2 -14.07 28.86 7.54
C ILE A 2 -13.44 28.41 6.20
N GLN A 3 -13.07 29.36 5.32
CA GLN A 3 -12.50 29.05 4.01
C GLN A 3 -11.12 28.35 4.10
N LYS A 4 -10.24 28.81 5.01
CA LYS A 4 -8.94 28.17 5.27
C LYS A 4 -9.10 26.75 5.80
N ARG A 5 -10.09 26.50 6.68
CA ARG A 5 -10.40 25.15 7.19
C ARG A 5 -10.89 24.22 6.08
N ARG A 6 -11.72 24.72 5.16
CA ARG A 6 -12.20 23.95 3.99
C ARG A 6 -11.09 23.60 3.00
N GLN A 7 -10.13 24.50 2.81
CA GLN A 7 -8.94 24.23 1.98
C GLN A 7 -8.02 23.19 2.63
N ALA A 8 -7.80 23.27 3.96
CA ALA A 8 -7.01 22.30 4.69
C ALA A 8 -7.61 20.89 4.61
N GLU A 9 -8.93 20.72 4.82
CA GLU A 9 -9.58 19.42 4.69
C GLU A 9 -9.54 18.88 3.24
N ARG A 10 -9.63 19.75 2.23
CA ARG A 10 -9.42 19.32 0.83
C ARG A 10 -8.01 18.79 0.59
N LEU A 11 -7.00 19.49 1.10
CA LEU A 11 -5.61 19.03 1.01
C LEU A 11 -5.43 17.69 1.72
N TYR A 12 -5.98 17.56 2.93
CA TYR A 12 -5.97 16.30 3.67
C TYR A 12 -6.57 15.14 2.87
N LEU A 13 -7.72 15.35 2.24
CA LEU A 13 -8.37 14.32 1.41
C LEU A 13 -7.52 13.93 0.19
N ILE A 14 -6.91 14.90 -0.49
CA ILE A 14 -6.04 14.62 -1.65
C ILE A 14 -4.81 13.82 -1.20
N LEU A 15 -4.15 14.24 -0.12
CA LEU A 15 -2.99 13.56 0.43
C LEU A 15 -3.36 12.15 0.90
N ALA A 16 -4.47 11.98 1.60
CA ALA A 16 -4.96 10.67 2.04
C ALA A 16 -5.25 9.75 0.84
N ALA A 17 -5.90 10.27 -0.21
CA ALA A 17 -6.19 9.49 -1.41
C ALA A 17 -4.90 9.05 -2.14
N LEU A 18 -3.92 9.96 -2.27
CA LEU A 18 -2.61 9.64 -2.85
C LEU A 18 -1.87 8.59 -2.02
N PHE A 19 -1.86 8.73 -0.68
CA PHE A 19 -1.26 7.76 0.21
C PHE A 19 -1.86 6.36 0.03
N ILE A 20 -3.19 6.27 0.05
CA ILE A 20 -3.89 4.98 -0.08
C ILE A 20 -3.63 4.37 -1.46
N ALA A 21 -3.71 5.17 -2.53
CA ALA A 21 -3.43 4.70 -3.88
C ALA A 21 -1.98 4.18 -4.02
N SER A 22 -1.00 4.91 -3.49
CA SER A 22 0.40 4.51 -3.47
C SER A 22 0.63 3.23 -2.67
N LEU A 23 0.02 3.11 -1.49
CA LEU A 23 0.12 1.93 -0.63
C LEU A 23 -0.47 0.69 -1.32
N VAL A 24 -1.68 0.80 -1.87
CA VAL A 24 -2.34 -0.30 -2.58
C VAL A 24 -1.56 -0.71 -3.82
N ALA A 25 -1.17 0.25 -4.66
CA ALA A 25 -0.41 -0.02 -5.88
C ALA A 25 0.94 -0.68 -5.57
N GLY A 26 1.66 -0.18 -4.57
CA GLY A 26 2.94 -0.76 -4.11
C GLY A 26 2.80 -2.22 -3.71
N ASN A 27 1.75 -2.55 -2.95
CA ASN A 27 1.47 -3.94 -2.55
C ASN A 27 1.10 -4.84 -3.73
N LEU A 28 0.55 -4.32 -4.84
CA LEU A 28 0.20 -5.13 -6.01
C LEU A 28 1.39 -5.36 -6.94
N ILE A 29 2.31 -4.40 -7.06
CA ILE A 29 3.42 -4.47 -8.02
C ILE A 29 4.73 -4.96 -7.41
N PHE A 30 4.76 -5.29 -6.12
CA PHE A 30 6.00 -5.64 -5.40
C PHE A 30 6.73 -6.87 -5.96
N GLN A 31 6.03 -7.76 -6.64
CA GLN A 31 6.65 -8.97 -7.20
C GLN A 31 7.51 -8.71 -8.44
N LYS A 32 7.40 -7.51 -9.04
CA LYS A 32 8.25 -7.13 -10.16
C LYS A 32 9.57 -6.60 -9.62
N PHE A 33 10.68 -7.15 -10.08
CA PHE A 33 12.03 -6.67 -9.76
C PHE A 33 12.62 -5.94 -10.97
N PHE A 34 13.44 -4.93 -10.69
CA PHE A 34 14.21 -4.21 -11.70
C PHE A 34 15.67 -4.15 -11.31
N TYR A 35 16.52 -4.10 -12.34
CA TYR A 35 17.95 -3.90 -12.18
C TYR A 35 18.25 -2.42 -12.11
N TRP A 36 19.00 -2.02 -11.09
CA TRP A 36 19.57 -0.69 -11.01
C TRP A 36 21.08 -0.79 -10.89
N ASN A 37 21.80 -0.22 -11.85
CA ASN A 37 23.25 -0.17 -11.81
C ASN A 37 23.70 1.22 -11.37
N PHE A 38 24.23 1.33 -10.15
CA PHE A 38 24.79 2.58 -9.67
C PHE A 38 26.23 2.72 -10.19
N PHE A 39 26.45 3.64 -11.13
CA PHE A 39 27.77 3.96 -11.70
C PHE A 39 28.57 2.79 -12.29
N GLY A 40 27.93 1.68 -12.65
CA GLY A 40 28.60 0.52 -13.25
C GLY A 40 29.26 -0.43 -12.25
N ILE A 41 29.18 -0.17 -10.94
CA ILE A 41 29.96 -0.87 -9.91
C ILE A 41 29.21 -2.10 -9.37
N HIS A 42 27.90 -1.98 -9.13
CA HIS A 42 27.05 -3.07 -8.63
C HIS A 42 25.63 -3.00 -9.20
N THR A 43 25.10 -4.17 -9.56
CA THR A 43 23.72 -4.33 -10.01
C THR A 43 22.85 -4.68 -8.81
N PHE A 44 21.97 -3.76 -8.42
CA PHE A 44 20.99 -4.01 -7.36
C PHE A 44 19.71 -4.56 -7.99
N GLU A 45 19.20 -5.66 -7.44
CA GLU A 45 17.89 -6.23 -7.76
C GLU A 45 16.88 -5.73 -6.72
N ILE A 46 16.04 -4.79 -7.14
CA ILE A 46 15.11 -4.12 -6.22
C ILE A 46 13.68 -4.34 -6.70
N SER A 47 12.77 -4.57 -5.76
CA SER A 47 11.33 -4.63 -6.04
C SER A 47 10.82 -3.26 -6.50
N VAL A 48 10.03 -3.24 -7.58
CA VAL A 48 9.28 -2.07 -8.06
C VAL A 48 8.29 -1.56 -6.99
N GLY A 49 7.89 -2.42 -6.05
CA GLY A 49 7.07 -2.05 -4.90
C GLY A 49 7.72 -1.00 -3.99
N ILE A 50 9.03 -0.76 -4.10
CA ILE A 50 9.72 0.30 -3.36
C ILE A 50 9.36 1.71 -3.86
N LEU A 51 8.95 1.84 -5.13
CA LEU A 51 8.77 3.15 -5.78
C LEU A 51 7.74 4.06 -5.07
N PRO A 52 6.62 3.56 -4.54
CA PRO A 52 5.66 4.39 -3.83
C PRO A 52 6.12 4.78 -2.42
N TYR A 53 7.14 4.14 -1.83
CA TYR A 53 7.54 4.38 -0.43
C TYR A 53 7.95 5.84 -0.14
N PRO A 54 8.80 6.49 -0.96
CA PRO A 54 9.14 7.90 -0.77
C PRO A 54 7.90 8.81 -0.79
N ILE A 55 6.92 8.50 -1.64
CA ILE A 55 5.67 9.24 -1.74
C ILE A 55 4.84 9.02 -0.47
N THR A 56 4.67 7.77 -0.03
CA THR A 56 3.89 7.47 1.18
C THR A 56 4.50 8.11 2.42
N PHE A 57 5.83 8.06 2.56
CA PHE A 57 6.55 8.64 3.70
C PHE A 57 6.42 10.17 3.73
N LEU A 58 6.67 10.83 2.58
CA LEU A 58 6.51 12.27 2.46
C LEU A 58 5.08 12.71 2.79
N ILE A 59 4.08 11.98 2.30
CA ILE A 59 2.68 12.30 2.59
C ILE A 59 2.37 12.12 4.07
N THR A 60 2.80 11.03 4.71
CA THR A 60 2.56 10.83 6.15
C THR A 60 3.21 11.90 7.00
N ASP A 61 4.42 12.34 6.64
CA ASP A 61 5.13 13.41 7.33
C ASP A 61 4.35 14.73 7.24
N ILE A 62 3.97 15.14 6.02
CA ILE A 62 3.15 16.34 5.77
C ILE A 62 1.84 16.28 6.55
N ILE A 63 1.16 15.13 6.55
CA ILE A 63 -0.10 14.98 7.28
C ILE A 63 0.13 15.09 8.79
N SER A 64 1.19 14.45 9.30
CA SER A 64 1.50 14.46 10.73
C SER A 64 1.89 15.85 11.25
N GLU A 65 2.60 16.64 10.43
CA GLU A 65 3.07 17.98 10.77
C GLU A 65 1.93 19.02 10.70
N ILE A 66 1.11 18.98 9.64
CA ILE A 66 0.05 19.98 9.41
C ILE A 66 -1.25 19.64 10.15
N PHE A 67 -1.62 18.35 10.18
CA PHE A 67 -2.92 17.89 10.70
C PHE A 67 -2.80 17.10 12.02
N GLY A 68 -1.58 16.84 12.46
CA GLY A 68 -1.29 16.11 13.70
C GLY A 68 -1.25 14.60 13.54
N LYS A 69 -0.55 13.96 14.47
CA LYS A 69 -0.32 12.49 14.51
C LYS A 69 -1.61 11.66 14.44
N LYS A 70 -2.70 12.12 15.07
CA LYS A 70 -3.98 11.40 15.07
C LYS A 70 -4.57 11.26 13.67
N ARG A 71 -4.52 12.34 12.86
CA ARG A 71 -5.01 12.34 11.48
C ARG A 71 -4.12 11.52 10.56
N ALA A 72 -2.80 11.53 10.78
CA ALA A 72 -1.87 10.66 10.07
C ALA A 72 -2.16 9.17 10.33
N ASN A 73 -2.34 8.78 11.60
CA ASN A 73 -2.72 7.41 11.95
C ASN A 73 -4.04 6.98 11.29
N GLN A 74 -5.04 7.87 11.23
CA GLN A 74 -6.30 7.58 10.55
C GLN A 74 -6.09 7.26 9.06
N VAL A 75 -5.20 7.98 8.37
CA VAL A 75 -4.88 7.71 6.96
C VAL A 75 -4.17 6.38 6.80
N VAL A 76 -3.19 6.07 7.66
CA VAL A 76 -2.46 4.80 7.63
C VAL A 76 -3.40 3.62 7.86
N VAL A 77 -4.23 3.67 8.90
CA VAL A 77 -5.23 2.63 9.21
C VAL A 77 -6.22 2.49 8.05
N SER A 78 -6.71 3.59 7.48
CA SER A 78 -7.60 3.56 6.33
C SER A 78 -6.94 2.91 5.11
N GLY A 79 -5.65 3.16 4.88
CA GLY A 79 -4.86 2.52 3.84
C GLY A 79 -4.69 1.02 4.05
N LEU A 80 -4.51 0.57 5.29
CA LEU A 80 -4.46 -0.85 5.63
C LEU A 80 -5.80 -1.54 5.29
N PHE A 81 -6.92 -0.95 5.70
CA PHE A 81 -8.26 -1.44 5.38
C PHE A 81 -8.54 -1.44 3.87
N ALA A 82 -8.13 -0.38 3.15
CA ALA A 82 -8.26 -0.32 1.70
C ALA A 82 -7.45 -1.44 1.02
N THR A 83 -6.24 -1.71 1.51
CA THR A 83 -5.40 -2.79 0.99
C THR A 83 -6.06 -4.14 1.19
N LEU A 84 -6.61 -4.41 2.38
CA LEU A 84 -7.42 -5.62 2.63
C LEU A 84 -8.59 -5.77 1.67
N PHE A 85 -9.34 -4.71 1.47
CA PHE A 85 -10.50 -4.73 0.59
C PHE A 85 -10.09 -5.09 -0.84
N VAL A 86 -9.02 -4.47 -1.33
CA VAL A 86 -8.46 -4.76 -2.66
C VAL A 86 -7.94 -6.18 -2.75
N LEU A 87 -7.27 -6.71 -1.71
CA LEU A 87 -6.89 -8.12 -1.69
C LEU A 87 -8.09 -9.04 -1.79
N GLY A 88 -9.17 -8.76 -1.07
CA GLY A 88 -10.38 -9.56 -1.15
C GLY A 88 -10.89 -9.64 -2.59
N ILE A 89 -10.91 -8.50 -3.29
CA ILE A 89 -11.27 -8.44 -4.72
C ILE A 89 -10.30 -9.25 -5.58
N VAL A 90 -9.00 -9.09 -5.37
CA VAL A 90 -7.96 -9.77 -6.17
C VAL A 90 -7.97 -11.29 -5.92
N SER A 91 -8.19 -11.73 -4.68
CA SER A 91 -8.33 -13.14 -4.33
C SER A 91 -9.58 -13.76 -4.95
N LEU A 92 -10.71 -13.03 -4.94
CA LEU A 92 -11.92 -13.47 -5.66
C LEU A 92 -11.67 -13.55 -7.17
N ALA A 93 -10.98 -12.57 -7.75
CA ALA A 93 -10.60 -12.60 -9.16
C ALA A 93 -9.70 -13.79 -9.52
N ASN A 94 -8.76 -14.15 -8.64
CA ASN A 94 -7.87 -15.30 -8.81
C ASN A 94 -8.60 -16.65 -8.68
N ALA A 95 -9.72 -16.70 -7.96
CA ALA A 95 -10.49 -17.93 -7.77
C ALA A 95 -11.42 -18.25 -8.96
N VAL A 96 -11.74 -17.25 -9.80
CA VAL A 96 -12.60 -17.42 -10.97
C VAL A 96 -11.76 -17.86 -12.17
N PRO A 97 -12.12 -18.95 -12.86
CA PRO A 97 -11.33 -19.47 -13.98
C PRO A 97 -11.36 -18.53 -15.19
N ALA A 98 -10.21 -18.35 -15.82
CA ALA A 98 -10.08 -17.60 -17.05
C ALA A 98 -10.69 -18.36 -18.24
N VAL A 99 -11.49 -17.63 -19.03
CA VAL A 99 -12.02 -18.13 -20.31
C VAL A 99 -10.90 -18.36 -21.33
N ALA A 100 -11.13 -19.24 -22.30
CA ALA A 100 -10.10 -19.67 -23.27
C ALA A 100 -9.47 -18.52 -24.08
N TRP A 101 -10.25 -17.49 -24.40
CA TRP A 101 -9.79 -16.32 -25.15
C TRP A 101 -9.15 -15.23 -24.26
N SER A 102 -9.15 -15.40 -22.93
CA SER A 102 -8.56 -14.43 -22.01
C SER A 102 -7.05 -14.26 -22.30
N PRO A 103 -6.56 -13.01 -22.40
CA PRO A 103 -5.14 -12.73 -22.59
C PRO A 103 -4.30 -13.08 -21.37
N VAL A 104 -4.91 -13.09 -20.18
CA VAL A 104 -4.25 -13.48 -18.92
C VAL A 104 -4.82 -14.81 -18.46
N LYS A 105 -3.93 -15.80 -18.27
CA LYS A 105 -4.27 -17.15 -17.79
C LYS A 105 -4.19 -17.22 -16.28
N ASP A 106 -4.92 -18.17 -15.69
CA ASP A 106 -4.99 -18.39 -14.23
C ASP A 106 -3.60 -18.52 -13.60
N ASN A 107 -2.71 -19.30 -14.22
CA ASN A 107 -1.35 -19.48 -13.69
C ASN A 107 -0.56 -18.16 -13.65
N THR A 108 -0.67 -17.34 -14.70
CA THR A 108 -0.01 -16.03 -14.75
C THR A 108 -0.60 -15.05 -13.74
N PHE A 109 -1.93 -15.02 -13.60
CA PHE A 109 -2.59 -14.16 -12.62
C PHE A 109 -2.22 -14.56 -11.18
N ASN A 110 -2.21 -15.86 -10.89
CA ASN A 110 -1.83 -16.41 -9.59
C ASN A 110 -0.35 -16.16 -9.27
N GLN A 111 0.54 -16.22 -10.26
CA GLN A 111 1.95 -15.82 -10.06
C GLN A 111 2.06 -14.35 -9.66
N VAL A 112 1.36 -13.44 -10.35
CA VAL A 112 1.47 -12.00 -10.11
C VAL A 112 0.78 -11.57 -8.81
N PHE A 113 -0.34 -12.18 -8.44
CA PHE A 113 -1.19 -11.70 -7.34
C PHE A 113 -1.39 -12.69 -6.18
N GLY A 114 -1.06 -13.97 -6.36
CA GLY A 114 -1.28 -15.00 -5.34
C GLY A 114 -0.46 -14.78 -4.07
N LEU A 115 0.81 -14.33 -4.20
CA LEU A 115 1.64 -14.00 -3.05
C LEU A 115 1.24 -12.67 -2.39
N THR A 116 0.58 -11.77 -3.11
CA THR A 116 0.11 -10.48 -2.58
C THR A 116 -0.86 -10.67 -1.43
N GLY A 117 -1.76 -11.65 -1.54
CA GLY A 117 -2.66 -12.03 -0.44
C GLY A 117 -1.91 -12.42 0.83
N VAL A 118 -0.89 -13.28 0.71
CA VAL A 118 -0.08 -13.75 1.85
C VAL A 118 0.74 -12.61 2.46
N ALA A 119 1.41 -11.81 1.62
CA ALA A 119 2.30 -10.74 2.06
C ALA A 119 1.58 -9.69 2.90
N VAL A 120 0.40 -9.26 2.46
CA VAL A 120 -0.39 -8.27 3.22
C VAL A 120 -1.08 -8.91 4.43
N SER A 121 -1.51 -10.16 4.36
CA SER A 121 -2.04 -10.87 5.54
C SER A 121 -1.00 -10.92 6.66
N ALA A 122 0.27 -11.19 6.31
CA ALA A 122 1.37 -11.18 7.26
C ALA A 122 1.62 -9.78 7.86
N SER A 123 1.59 -8.72 7.04
CA SER A 123 1.79 -7.35 7.52
C SER A 123 0.67 -6.89 8.46
N MET A 124 -0.56 -7.36 8.23
CA MET A 124 -1.68 -7.10 9.12
C MET A 124 -1.59 -7.83 10.45
N ILE A 125 -1.17 -9.11 10.43
CA ILE A 125 -0.93 -9.85 11.67
C ILE A 125 0.16 -9.14 12.47
N ALA A 126 1.24 -8.72 11.82
CA ALA A 126 2.30 -7.93 12.47
C ALA A 126 1.76 -6.61 13.04
N TYR A 127 0.91 -5.89 12.30
CA TYR A 127 0.27 -4.66 12.77
C TYR A 127 -0.64 -4.90 13.99
N LEU A 128 -1.49 -5.92 13.95
CA LEU A 128 -2.36 -6.30 15.06
C LEU A 128 -1.55 -6.71 16.29
N LEU A 129 -0.48 -7.49 16.11
CA LEU A 129 0.42 -7.86 17.19
C LEU A 129 1.12 -6.64 17.79
N ALA A 130 1.63 -5.73 16.96
CA ALA A 130 2.25 -4.49 17.43
C ALA A 130 1.25 -3.65 18.24
N GLN A 131 0.01 -3.55 17.77
CA GLN A 131 -1.04 -2.79 18.45
C GLN A 131 -1.49 -3.47 19.77
N LEU A 132 -1.56 -4.81 19.81
CA LEU A 132 -1.84 -5.56 21.04
C LEU A 132 -0.72 -5.41 22.07
N VAL A 133 0.54 -5.34 21.63
CA VAL A 133 1.68 -5.10 22.51
C VAL A 133 1.66 -3.67 23.05
N ASP A 134 1.37 -2.67 22.21
CA ASP A 134 1.27 -1.26 22.62
C ASP A 134 0.20 -1.05 23.70
N ILE A 135 -0.99 -1.65 23.53
CA ILE A 135 -2.09 -1.61 24.51
C ILE A 135 -1.76 -2.34 25.82
N ARG A 136 -0.81 -3.28 25.82
CA ARG A 136 -0.47 -4.08 27.01
C ARG A 136 0.67 -3.48 27.81
N ILE A 137 1.48 -2.63 27.18
CA ILE A 137 2.62 -1.93 27.79
C ILE A 137 2.19 -0.56 28.34
N TYR A 138 1.16 0.06 27.78
CA TYR A 138 0.56 1.32 28.23
C TYR A 138 -0.85 1.14 28.82
#